data_AF-A0A4Y2TK34-F1
#
_entry.id   AF-A0A4Y2TK34-F1
#
_cell.length_a   1.000
_cell.length_b   1.000
_cell.length_c   1.000
_cell.angle_alpha   90.00
_cell.angle_beta   90.00
_cell.angle_gamma   90.00
#
_symmetry.space_group_name_H-M   'P 1'
#
loop_
_entity.id
_entity.type
_entity.pdbx_description
1 polymer ?
#
loop_
_entity_poly.entity_id
_entity_poly.type
_entity_poly.pdbx_seq_one_letter_code
_entity_poly.pdbx_strand_id
1 'polypeptide(L)' 'MDVNIEEIKEHLEEFCLTAEDNALIKMKELCFVYRLSAEDIVDQWIAFCTTKKKSCHPPTLPMLDQMEKEELMKTKEL' A
#
# COMPACT_ATOMS: atom_id res chain seq x y z
N MET A 1 -7.87 4.64 13.15
CA MET A 1 -7.43 5.71 12.25
C MET A 1 -8.39 5.70 11.10
N ASP A 2 -9.08 6.81 10.86
CA ASP A 2 -9.88 6.97 9.65
C ASP A 2 -8.88 7.38 8.56
N VAL A 3 -8.59 6.47 7.63
CA VAL A 3 -7.71 6.73 6.49
C VAL A 3 -8.60 7.02 5.29
N ASN A 4 -8.44 8.20 4.70
CA ASN A 4 -9.17 8.55 3.49
C ASN A 4 -8.42 8.08 2.23
N ILE A 5 -9.19 7.74 1.19
CA ILE A 5 -8.64 7.34 -0.11
C ILE A 5 -7.84 8.50 -0.73
N GLU A 6 -8.31 9.74 -0.52
CA GLU A 6 -7.64 10.94 -1.00
C GLU A 6 -6.24 11.09 -0.42
N GLU A 7 -6.05 10.85 0.89
CA GLU A 7 -4.73 10.92 1.53
C GLU A 7 -3.76 9.88 0.96
N ILE A 8 -4.22 8.64 0.77
CA ILE A 8 -3.40 7.58 0.14
C ILE A 8 -2.97 8.01 -1.27
N LYS A 9 -3.89 8.62 -2.01
CA LYS A 9 -3.63 9.08 -3.37
C LYS A 9 -2.62 10.22 -3.38
N GLU A 10 -2.76 11.21 -2.49
CA GLU A 10 -1.81 12.32 -2.34
C GLU A 10 -0.40 11.80 -2.08
N HIS A 11 -0.24 10.87 -1.13
CA HIS A 11 1.05 10.25 -0.85
C HIS A 11 1.63 9.46 -2.03
N LEU A 12 0.79 8.73 -2.79
CA LEU A 12 1.27 8.05 -4.01
C LEU A 12 1.74 9.05 -5.07
N GLU A 13 1.05 10.18 -5.22
CA GLU A 13 1.41 11.24 -6.16
C GLU A 13 2.76 11.88 -5.81
N GLU A 14 3.17 11.94 -4.53
CA GLU A 14 4.51 12.37 -4.11
C GLU A 14 5.63 11.49 -4.70
N PHE A 15 5.34 10.20 -4.94
CA PHE A 15 6.25 9.25 -5.59
C PHE A 15 6.01 9.13 -7.10
N CYS A 16 5.23 10.04 -7.70
CA CYS A 16 4.82 9.98 -9.11
C CYS A 16 4.08 8.68 -9.47
N LEU A 17 3.38 8.08 -8.51
CA LEU A 17 2.55 6.92 -8.71
C LEU A 17 1.08 7.33 -8.76
N THR A 18 0.31 6.60 -9.55
CA THR A 18 -1.15 6.67 -9.56
C THR A 18 -1.70 5.28 -9.36
N ALA A 19 -2.93 5.18 -8.85
CA ALA A 19 -3.58 3.92 -8.55
C ALA A 19 -5.03 3.96 -8.98
N GLU A 20 -5.56 2.80 -9.39
CA GLU A 20 -6.99 2.64 -9.66
C GLU A 20 -7.79 2.68 -8.35
N ASP A 21 -9.05 3.11 -8.41
CA ASP A 21 -9.94 3.19 -7.24
C ASP A 21 -9.99 1.87 -6.46
N ASN A 22 -10.02 0.74 -7.17
CA ASN A 22 -10.01 -0.58 -6.54
C ASN A 22 -8.72 -0.84 -5.73
N ALA A 23 -7.57 -0.39 -6.23
CA ALA A 23 -6.30 -0.52 -5.52
C ALA A 23 -6.26 0.40 -4.30
N LEU A 24 -6.77 1.63 -4.42
CA LEU A 24 -6.89 2.57 -3.30
C LEU A 24 -7.82 2.05 -2.21
N ILE A 25 -8.97 1.46 -2.59
CA ILE A 25 -9.89 0.80 -1.65
C ILE A 25 -9.15 -0.32 -0.91
N LYS A 26 -8.41 -1.17 -1.63
CA LYS A 26 -7.63 -2.25 -1.01
C LYS A 26 -6.55 -1.72 -0.07
N MET A 27 -5.83 -0.65 -0.43
CA MET A 27 -4.85 -0.01 0.45
C MET A 27 -5.50 0.55 1.71
N LYS A 28 -6.69 1.16 1.60
CA LYS A 28 -7.49 1.61 2.75
C LYS A 28 -7.91 0.43 3.64
N GLU A 29 -8.34 -0.68 3.06
CA GLU A 29 -8.65 -1.90 3.83
C GLU A 29 -7.41 -2.41 4.57
N LEU A 30 -6.24 -2.44 3.93
CA LEU A 30 -4.98 -2.82 4.57
C LEU A 30 -4.62 -1.87 5.72
N CYS A 31 -4.80 -0.56 5.54
CA CYS A 31 -4.64 0.42 6.61
C CYS A 31 -5.50 0.09 7.82
N PHE A 32 -6.77 -0.25 7.59
CA PHE A 32 -7.68 -0.63 8.66
C PHE A 32 -7.28 -1.95 9.34
N VAL A 33 -6.96 -2.97 8.55
CA VAL A 33 -6.66 -4.33 9.02
C VAL A 33 -5.34 -4.39 9.82
N TYR A 34 -4.33 -3.65 9.40
CA TYR A 34 -2.99 -3.65 9.99
C TYR A 34 -2.70 -2.39 10.83
N ARG A 35 -3.72 -1.53 11.04
CA ARG A 35 -3.62 -0.25 11.78
C ARG A 35 -2.48 0.64 11.27
N LEU A 36 -2.40 0.78 9.96
CA LEU A 36 -1.42 1.62 9.28
C LEU A 36 -2.06 2.96 8.92
N SER A 37 -1.22 4.00 8.83
CA SER A 37 -1.60 5.30 8.28
C SER A 37 -1.52 5.27 6.75
N ALA A 38 -2.06 6.31 6.09
CA ALA A 38 -1.93 6.48 4.65
C ALA A 38 -0.46 6.51 4.20
N GLU A 39 0.39 7.22 4.95
CA GLU A 39 1.84 7.25 4.73
C GLU A 39 2.45 5.86 4.88
N ASP A 40 2.19 5.16 5.98
CA ASP A 40 2.74 3.82 6.27
C ASP A 40 2.47 2.81 5.14
N ILE A 41 1.23 2.77 4.61
CA ILE A 41 0.89 1.81 3.55
C ILE A 41 1.58 2.15 2.23
N VAL A 42 1.77 3.43 1.94
CA VAL A 42 2.48 3.89 0.74
C VAL A 42 3.97 3.60 0.90
N ASP A 43 4.57 3.90 2.06
CA ASP A 43 5.98 3.62 2.33
C ASP A 43 6.29 2.12 2.21
N GLN A 44 5.42 1.27 2.75
CA GLN A 44 5.51 -0.18 2.56
C GLN A 44 5.37 -0.62 1.11
N TRP A 45 4.49 0.03 0.34
CA TRP A 45 4.37 -0.23 -1.09
C TRP A 45 5.66 0.13 -1.84
N ILE A 46 6.25 1.29 -1.55
CA ILE A 46 7.52 1.72 -2.13
C ILE A 46 8.65 0.75 -1.76
N ALA A 47 8.72 0.33 -0.49
CA ALA A 47 9.68 -0.64 -0.01
C ALA A 47 9.51 -2.00 -0.71
N PHE A 48 8.27 -2.47 -0.88
CA PHE A 48 7.95 -3.70 -1.61
C PHE A 48 8.37 -3.63 -3.08
N CYS A 49 8.09 -2.53 -3.79
CA CYS A 49 8.56 -2.33 -5.15
C CYS A 49 10.09 -2.37 -5.25
N THR A 50 10.77 -1.67 -4.33
CA THR A 50 12.23 -1.56 -4.28
C THR A 50 12.89 -2.91 -4.02
N THR A 51 12.39 -3.69 -3.05
CA THR A 51 12.92 -5.01 -2.71
C THR A 51 12.74 -6.03 -3.83
N LYS A 52 11.64 -5.94 -4.59
CA LYS A 52 11.37 -6.83 -5.74
C LYS A 52 12.18 -6.48 -6.98
N LYS A 53 13.02 -5.44 -6.96
CA LYS A 53 13.76 -4.89 -8.13
C LYS A 53 12.86 -4.65 -9.34
N LYS A 54 11.55 -4.52 -9.12
CA LYS A 54 10.61 -4.08 -10.13
C LYS A 54 10.65 -2.56 -10.10
N SER A 55 10.60 -1.91 -11.24
CA SER A 55 10.43 -0.45 -11.29
C SER A 55 9.26 -0.06 -10.37
N CYS A 56 9.31 1.12 -9.77
CA CYS A 56 8.21 1.60 -8.95
C CYS A 56 6.95 1.69 -9.83
N HIS A 57 6.05 0.73 -9.68
CA HIS A 57 4.86 0.59 -10.51
C HIS A 57 3.63 1.04 -9.72
N PRO A 58 2.57 1.50 -10.41
CA PRO A 58 1.26 1.69 -9.83
C PRO A 58 0.82 0.50 -8.96
N PRO A 59 0.29 0.72 -7.75
CA PRO A 59 -0.28 -0.35 -6.97
C PRO A 59 -1.47 -0.96 -7.70
N THR A 60 -1.43 -2.29 -7.82
CA THR A 60 -2.48 -3.11 -8.42
C THR A 60 -2.94 -4.14 -7.40
N LEU A 61 -4.21 -4.55 -7.45
CA LEU A 61 -4.78 -5.57 -6.56
C LEU A 61 -3.91 -6.82 -6.38
N PRO A 62 -3.40 -7.51 -7.43
CA PRO A 62 -2.59 -8.71 -7.25
C PRO A 62 -1.26 -8.43 -6.55
N MET A 63 -0.66 -7.26 -6.76
CA MET A 63 0.58 -6.90 -6.10
C MET A 63 0.36 -6.48 -4.64
N LEU A 64 -0.77 -5.82 -4.34
CA LEU A 64 -1.18 -5.50 -2.97
C LEU A 64 -1.48 -6.77 -2.16
N ASP A 65 -2.13 -7.77 -2.77
CA ASP A 65 -2.34 -9.09 -2.14
C ASP A 65 -1.01 -9.81 -1.88
N GLN A 66 -0.07 -9.69 -2.82
CA GLN A 66 1.28 -10.23 -2.64
C GLN A 66 2.04 -9.52 -1.51
N MET A 67 2.02 -8.18 -1.48
CA MET A 67 2.60 -7.39 -0.40
C MET A 67 1.97 -7.74 0.95
N GLU A 68 0.65 -7.92 0.99
CA GLU A 68 -0.05 -8.33 2.20
C GLU A 68 0.48 -9.66 2.75
N LYS A 69 0.61 -10.68 1.89
CA LYS A 69 1.12 -11.99 2.30
C LYS A 69 2.59 -11.98 2.69
N GLU A 70 3.41 -11.19 2.00
CA GLU A 70 4.86 -11.20 2.20
C GLU A 70 5.28 -10.30 3.35
N GLU A 71 4.68 -9.12 3.53
CA GLU A 71 5.17 -8.11 4.46
C GLU A 71 4.19 -7.89 5.62
N LEU A 72 2.90 -7.77 5.36
CA LEU A 72 1.89 -7.40 6.37
C LEU A 72 1.44 -8.57 7.25
N MET A 73 1.31 -9.78 6.70
CA MET A 73 0.90 -10.94 7.50
C MET A 73 1.91 -11.29 8.59
N LYS A 74 3.21 -11.06 8.33
CA LYS A 74 4.28 -11.31 9.32
C LYS A 74 4.13 -10.44 10.58
N THR A 75 3.59 -9.23 10.46
CA THR A 75 3.38 -8.31 11.58
C THR A 75 2.15 -8.65 12.43
N LYS A 76 1.24 -9.50 11.94
CA LYS A 76 0.07 -9.97 12.69
C LYS A 76 0.34 -11.19 13.59
N GLU A 77 1.48 -11.85 13.42
CA GLU A 77 1.85 -13.07 14.16
C GLU A 77 2.72 -12.80 15.40
N LEU A 78 2.88 -11.54 15.82
CA LEU A 78 3.59 -11.10 17.03
C LEU A 78 2.64 -10.42 18.03
#